data_AF-A0A0S4U3X8-F1
#
_entry.id   AF-A0A0S4U3X8-F1
#
_cell.length_a   1.000
_cell.length_b   1.000
_cell.length_c   1.000
_cell.angle_alpha   90.00
_cell.angle_beta   90.00
_cell.angle_gamma   90.00
#
_symmetry.space_group_name_H-M   'P 1'
#
loop_
_entity.id
_entity.type
_entity.pdbx_description
1 polymer ?
#
loop_
_entity_poly.entity_id
_entity_poly.type
_entity_poly.pdbx_seq_one_letter_code
_entity_poly.pdbx_strand_id
1 'polypeptide(L)'
;MRHKLTLTETLHAQIPVDAALLTHAWEVGRLVMAPEFRSGPDFLKQCLSLALAFLCSNAHVENLHASCSHVLSRLYRRFGFAVLAKDIPLPGSEKTYTVIHGHISQVSQALALRSEAGQSTSFPT
;
A
#
# COMPACT_ATOMS: atom_id res chain seq x y z
N MET A 1 -13.60 6.95 -11.38
CA MET A 1 -13.76 6.16 -12.62
C MET A 1 -12.91 4.91 -12.51
N ARG A 2 -13.35 3.78 -13.07
CA ARG A 2 -12.53 2.55 -13.19
C ARG A 2 -12.24 2.36 -14.68
N HIS A 3 -10.99 2.50 -15.10
CA HIS A 3 -10.61 2.41 -16.51
C HIS A 3 -10.31 0.96 -16.95
N LYS A 4 -10.37 0.00 -16.01
CA LYS A 4 -10.05 -1.43 -16.21
C LYS A 4 -8.62 -1.64 -16.73
N LEU A 5 -7.73 -0.74 -16.38
CA LEU A 5 -6.32 -0.74 -16.78
C LEU A 5 -5.44 -1.47 -15.78
N THR A 6 -5.92 -1.64 -14.53
CA THR A 6 -5.13 -2.26 -13.47
C THR A 6 -5.75 -3.54 -12.94
N LEU A 7 -4.89 -4.38 -12.34
CA LEU A 7 -5.30 -5.57 -11.61
C LEU A 7 -6.25 -5.19 -10.47
N THR A 8 -5.94 -4.12 -9.73
CA THR A 8 -6.75 -3.65 -8.61
C THR A 8 -8.15 -3.27 -9.10
N GLU A 9 -8.29 -2.50 -10.18
CA GLU A 9 -9.60 -2.18 -10.77
C GLU A 9 -10.41 -3.41 -11.18
N THR A 10 -9.74 -4.43 -11.74
CA THR A 10 -10.36 -5.70 -12.12
C THR A 10 -10.90 -6.46 -10.91
N LEU A 11 -10.15 -6.49 -9.82
CA LEU A 11 -10.57 -7.14 -8.57
C LEU A 11 -11.65 -6.34 -7.84
N HIS A 12 -11.57 -5.00 -7.86
CA HIS A 12 -12.61 -4.11 -7.32
C HIS A 12 -13.96 -4.27 -8.01
N ALA A 13 -13.99 -4.67 -9.29
CA ALA A 13 -15.24 -4.95 -10.01
C ALA A 13 -15.98 -6.18 -9.47
N GLN A 14 -15.30 -7.07 -8.75
CA GLN A 14 -15.87 -8.31 -8.21
C GLN A 14 -16.40 -8.16 -6.79
N ILE A 15 -16.19 -7.01 -6.14
CA ILE A 15 -16.54 -6.79 -4.74
C ILE A 15 -17.40 -5.55 -4.55
N PRO A 16 -18.36 -5.57 -3.60
CA PRO A 16 -19.06 -4.36 -3.19
C PRO A 16 -18.06 -3.46 -2.47
N VAL A 17 -17.84 -2.25 -3.00
CA VAL A 17 -17.00 -1.23 -2.38
C VAL A 17 -17.80 0.05 -2.29
N ASP A 18 -17.82 0.65 -1.10
CA ASP A 18 -18.40 1.96 -0.88
C ASP A 18 -17.74 2.99 -1.81
N ALA A 19 -18.57 3.73 -2.56
CA ALA A 19 -18.13 4.76 -3.48
C ALA A 19 -17.31 5.86 -2.79
N ALA A 20 -17.56 6.12 -1.50
CA ALA A 20 -16.78 7.07 -0.71
C ALA A 20 -15.29 6.68 -0.67
N LEU A 21 -14.98 5.38 -0.60
CA LEU A 21 -13.60 4.90 -0.58
C LEU A 21 -12.89 5.12 -1.92
N LEU A 22 -13.63 5.29 -3.02
CA LEU A 22 -13.07 5.52 -4.36
C LEU A 22 -12.89 7.00 -4.69
N THR A 23 -13.28 7.90 -3.79
CA THR A 23 -13.12 9.34 -3.93
C THR A 23 -11.70 9.75 -3.55
N HIS A 24 -11.08 10.62 -4.35
CA HIS A 24 -9.68 11.03 -4.19
C HIS A 24 -8.73 9.86 -3.92
N ALA A 25 -9.00 8.75 -4.62
CA ALA A 25 -8.36 7.47 -4.41
C ALA A 25 -7.19 7.27 -5.37
N TRP A 26 -6.06 6.82 -4.82
CA TRP A 26 -4.87 6.46 -5.58
C TRP A 26 -4.58 4.97 -5.45
N GLU A 27 -4.11 4.36 -6.54
CA GLU A 27 -3.66 2.97 -6.54
C GLU A 27 -2.18 2.88 -6.18
N VAL A 28 -1.86 2.01 -5.22
CA VAL A 28 -0.50 1.59 -4.91
C VAL A 28 -0.28 0.22 -5.53
N GLY A 29 0.60 0.14 -6.53
CA GLY A 29 0.84 -1.09 -7.29
C GLY A 29 2.31 -1.35 -7.54
N ARG A 30 2.62 -2.59 -7.95
CA ARG A 30 3.95 -3.03 -8.40
C ARG A 30 5.08 -2.70 -7.42
N LEU A 31 4.89 -3.05 -6.14
CA LEU A 31 5.98 -3.00 -5.18
C LEU A 31 7.07 -4.00 -5.57
N VAL A 32 8.28 -3.49 -5.81
CA VAL A 32 9.47 -4.31 -6.09
C VAL A 32 10.57 -3.88 -5.14
N MET A 33 11.15 -4.85 -4.45
CA MET A 33 12.37 -4.66 -3.65
C MET A 33 13.40 -5.68 -4.08
N ALA A 34 14.66 -5.27 -4.21
CA ALA A 34 15.76 -6.19 -4.46
C ALA A 34 15.92 -7.16 -3.27
N PRO A 35 16.27 -8.44 -3.50
CA PRO A 35 16.33 -9.46 -2.45
C PRO A 35 17.10 -9.07 -1.19
N GLU A 36 18.21 -8.35 -1.36
CA GLU A 36 19.09 -7.85 -0.31
C GLU A 36 18.39 -6.88 0.67
N PHE A 37 17.28 -6.25 0.26
CA PHE A 37 16.50 -5.33 1.10
C PHE A 37 15.23 -5.96 1.69
N ARG A 38 15.03 -7.28 1.54
CA ARG A 38 13.82 -8.00 2.02
C ARG A 38 13.94 -8.56 3.44
N SER A 39 15.02 -8.26 4.14
CA SER A 39 15.34 -8.81 5.48
C SER A 39 14.37 -8.34 6.59
N GLY A 40 13.58 -7.30 6.35
CA GLY A 40 12.60 -6.81 7.31
C GLY A 40 11.64 -5.77 6.76
N PRO A 41 10.63 -5.36 7.55
CA PRO A 41 9.61 -4.40 7.14
C PRO A 41 10.10 -2.95 7.14
N ASP A 42 11.24 -2.66 7.79
CA ASP A 42 11.64 -1.30 8.14
C ASP A 42 12.09 -0.49 6.92
N PHE A 43 12.87 -1.10 6.03
CA PHE A 43 13.27 -0.45 4.79
C PHE A 43 12.06 -0.16 3.89
N LEU A 44 11.16 -1.14 3.74
CA LEU A 44 9.89 -0.95 3.04
C LEU A 44 9.07 0.19 3.65
N LYS A 45 8.98 0.24 4.99
CA LYS A 45 8.27 1.29 5.71
C LYS A 45 8.83 2.68 5.38
N GLN A 46 10.16 2.82 5.35
CA GLN A 46 10.83 4.07 4.99
C GLN A 46 10.54 4.46 3.53
N CYS A 47 10.65 3.51 2.60
CA CYS A 47 10.32 3.77 1.19
C CYS A 47 8.86 4.20 1.01
N LEU A 48 7.92 3.54 1.69
CA LEU A 48 6.51 3.92 1.66
C LEU A 48 6.28 5.30 2.27
N SER A 49 6.97 5.64 3.37
CA SER A 49 6.89 6.95 4.00
C SER A 49 7.32 8.07 3.04
N LEU A 50 8.45 7.89 2.36
CA LEU A 50 8.95 8.83 1.35
C LEU A 50 7.99 8.97 0.16
N ALA A 51 7.51 7.85 -0.36
CA ALA A 51 6.54 7.85 -1.46
C ALA A 51 5.23 8.56 -1.07
N LEU A 52 4.77 8.35 0.17
CA LEU A 52 3.57 9.00 0.69
C LEU A 52 3.76 10.50 0.88
N ALA A 53 4.91 10.93 1.42
CA ALA A 53 5.23 12.35 1.58
C ALA A 53 5.25 13.07 0.22
N PHE A 54 5.85 12.44 -0.79
CA PHE A 54 5.82 12.95 -2.16
C PHE A 54 4.38 13.04 -2.68
N LEU A 55 3.59 11.97 -2.55
CA LEU A 55 2.21 11.93 -3.03
C LEU A 55 1.34 13.02 -2.39
N CYS A 56 1.37 13.15 -1.06
CA CYS A 56 0.61 14.16 -0.32
C CYS A 56 1.02 15.60 -0.67
N SER A 57 2.28 15.81 -1.06
CA SER A 57 2.76 17.15 -1.44
C SER A 57 2.35 17.54 -2.86
N ASN A 58 1.96 16.58 -3.70
CA ASN A 58 1.73 16.79 -5.13
C ASN A 58 0.30 16.50 -5.59
N ALA A 59 -0.53 15.90 -4.75
CA ALA A 59 -1.91 15.56 -5.08
C ALA A 59 -2.82 15.59 -3.86
N HIS A 60 -4.11 15.86 -4.10
CA HIS A 60 -5.16 15.64 -3.10
C HIS A 60 -5.44 14.14 -3.01
N VAL A 61 -5.06 13.52 -1.90
CA VAL A 61 -5.18 12.08 -1.66
C VAL A 61 -5.88 11.85 -0.33
N GLU A 62 -6.97 11.09 -0.37
CA GLU A 62 -7.71 10.67 0.84
C GLU A 62 -7.63 9.16 1.04
N ASN A 63 -7.65 8.41 -0.07
CA ASN A 63 -7.76 6.96 -0.04
C ASN A 63 -6.64 6.33 -0.87
N LEU A 64 -6.09 5.23 -0.37
CA LEU A 64 -5.17 4.36 -1.08
C LEU A 64 -5.80 2.99 -1.27
N HIS A 65 -5.62 2.40 -2.44
CA HIS A 65 -6.06 1.03 -2.74
C HIS A 65 -4.92 0.23 -3.32
N ALA A 66 -4.92 -1.07 -3.04
CA ALA A 66 -3.99 -1.99 -3.65
C ALA A 66 -4.57 -3.40 -3.70
N SER A 67 -4.10 -4.17 -4.66
CA SER A 67 -4.23 -5.63 -4.68
C SER A 67 -2.89 -6.27 -4.36
N CYS A 68 -2.88 -7.21 -3.43
CA CYS A 68 -1.65 -7.91 -3.04
C CYS A 68 -1.91 -9.39 -2.77
N SER A 69 -0.82 -10.16 -2.65
CA SER A 69 -0.94 -11.54 -2.13
C SER A 69 -1.42 -11.52 -0.67
N HIS A 70 -2.00 -12.63 -0.24
CA HIS A 70 -2.49 -12.83 1.13
C HIS A 70 -1.42 -12.58 2.18
N VAL A 71 -0.20 -13.05 1.94
CA VAL A 71 0.94 -12.87 2.85
C VAL A 71 1.28 -11.38 2.97
N LEU A 72 1.30 -10.65 1.86
CA LEU A 72 1.66 -9.24 1.84
C LEU A 72 0.58 -8.36 2.50
N SER A 73 -0.69 -8.77 2.49
CA SER A 73 -1.76 -8.05 3.20
C SER A 73 -1.49 -7.94 4.71
N ARG A 74 -0.86 -8.95 5.31
CA ARG A 74 -0.48 -8.94 6.73
C ARG A 74 0.57 -7.87 7.03
N LEU A 75 1.49 -7.66 6.10
CA LEU A 75 2.50 -6.61 6.20
C LEU A 75 1.87 -5.22 6.06
N TYR A 76 1.03 -5.02 5.04
CA TYR A 76 0.36 -3.73 4.80
C TYR A 76 -0.54 -3.28 5.96
N ARG A 77 -1.14 -4.22 6.71
CA ARG A 77 -1.87 -3.88 7.93
C ARG A 77 -1.02 -3.16 8.98
N ARG A 78 0.28 -3.44 9.03
CA ARG A 78 1.22 -2.73 9.92
C ARG A 78 1.50 -1.30 9.46
N PHE A 79 1.14 -0.98 8.22
CA PHE A 79 1.28 0.34 7.62
C PHE A 79 -0.06 1.07 7.52
N GLY A 80 -1.07 0.66 8.32
CA GLY A 80 -2.35 1.36 8.40
C GLY A 80 -3.38 0.98 7.34
N PHE A 81 -3.11 -0.04 6.51
CA PHE A 81 -4.11 -0.56 5.57
C PHE A 81 -5.07 -1.54 6.26
N ALA A 82 -6.32 -1.53 5.83
CA ALA A 82 -7.36 -2.51 6.13
C ALA A 82 -7.59 -3.44 4.93
N VAL A 83 -8.13 -4.63 5.20
CA VAL A 83 -8.53 -5.58 4.14
C VAL A 83 -9.99 -5.31 3.79
N LEU A 84 -10.25 -5.03 2.52
CA LEU A 84 -11.62 -4.90 2.00
C LEU A 84 -12.19 -6.27 1.62
N ALA A 85 -11.39 -7.10 0.95
CA ALA A 85 -11.80 -8.43 0.56
C ALA A 85 -10.60 -9.37 0.41
N LYS A 86 -10.82 -10.66 0.67
CA LYS A 86 -9.82 -11.72 0.56
C LYS A 86 -10.28 -12.74 -0.47
N ASP A 87 -9.31 -13.50 -0.95
CA ASP A 87 -9.52 -14.68 -1.79
C ASP A 87 -10.25 -14.34 -3.10
N ILE A 88 -10.03 -13.12 -3.61
CA ILE A 88 -10.62 -12.70 -4.87
C ILE A 88 -9.90 -13.42 -5.99
N PRO A 89 -10.61 -14.26 -6.77
CA PRO A 89 -10.00 -14.97 -7.88
C PRO A 89 -9.57 -13.99 -8.97
N LEU A 90 -8.40 -14.24 -9.54
CA LEU A 90 -7.95 -13.56 -10.74
C LEU A 90 -8.52 -14.31 -11.97
N PRO A 91 -9.38 -13.68 -12.79
CA PRO A 91 -9.92 -14.35 -13.97
C PRO A 91 -8.82 -14.93 -14.87
N GLY A 92 -8.98 -16.20 -15.26
CA GLY A 92 -8.00 -16.91 -16.08
C GLY A 92 -6.78 -17.44 -15.31
N SER A 93 -6.83 -17.49 -13.97
CA SER A 93 -5.78 -18.04 -13.13
C SER A 93 -6.32 -18.73 -11.87
N GLU A 94 -5.58 -19.69 -11.34
CA GLU A 94 -5.82 -20.29 -10.01
C GLU A 94 -5.38 -19.37 -8.86
N LYS A 95 -4.85 -18.18 -9.16
CA LYS A 95 -4.35 -17.23 -8.16
C LYS A 95 -5.49 -16.46 -7.52
N THR A 96 -5.38 -16.26 -6.22
CA THR A 96 -6.25 -15.37 -5.45
C THR A 96 -5.48 -14.20 -4.87
N TYR A 97 -6.17 -13.07 -4.72
CA TYR A 97 -5.62 -11.82 -4.23
C TYR A 97 -6.44 -11.28 -3.06
N THR A 98 -5.80 -10.41 -2.29
CA THR A 98 -6.45 -9.56 -1.29
C THR A 98 -6.53 -8.14 -1.83
N VAL A 99 -7.70 -7.51 -1.69
CA VAL A 99 -7.87 -6.08 -1.93
C VAL A 99 -7.79 -5.36 -0.59
N ILE A 100 -6.92 -4.37 -0.51
CA ILE A 100 -6.68 -3.56 0.68
C ILE A 100 -6.96 -2.09 0.41
N HIS A 101 -7.32 -1.38 1.47
CA HIS A 101 -7.57 0.05 1.48
C HIS A 101 -6.83 0.70 2.64
N GLY A 102 -6.38 1.95 2.48
CA GLY A 102 -5.85 2.74 3.57
C GLY A 102 -6.33 4.18 3.45
N HIS A 103 -6.92 4.72 4.53
CA HIS A 103 -7.15 6.15 4.61
C HIS A 103 -5.84 6.88 4.86
N ILE A 104 -5.64 8.03 4.22
CA ILE A 104 -4.35 8.73 4.22
C ILE A 104 -3.86 9.05 5.63
N SER A 105 -4.75 9.43 6.55
CA SER A 105 -4.41 9.73 7.94
C SER A 105 -3.92 8.50 8.71
N GLN A 106 -4.55 7.34 8.51
CA GLN A 106 -4.19 6.10 9.19
C GLN A 106 -2.85 5.56 8.68
N VAL A 107 -2.66 5.60 7.36
CA VAL A 107 -1.40 5.19 6.73
C VAL A 107 -0.27 6.11 7.16
N SER A 108 -0.47 7.43 7.12
CA SER A 108 0.53 8.41 7.54
C SER A 108 0.93 8.22 9.00
N GLN A 109 -0.05 8.03 9.89
CA GLN A 109 0.21 7.77 11.31
C GLN A 109 1.03 6.48 11.51
N ALA A 110 0.64 5.39 10.86
CA ALA A 110 1.34 4.12 10.98
C ALA A 110 2.79 4.20 10.45
N LEU A 111 3.02 4.97 9.39
CA LEU A 111 4.34 5.19 8.79
C LEU A 111 5.21 6.14 9.63
N ALA A 112 4.62 7.16 10.27
CA ALA A 112 5.32 8.12 11.12
C ALA A 112 5.83 7.54 12.45
N LEU A 113 5.29 6.41 12.93
CA LEU A 113 5.63 5.76 14.21
C LEU A 113 7.07 5.19 14.32
N ARG A 114 8.04 5.68 13.53
CA ARG A 114 9.49 5.48 13.77
C ARG A 114 10.30 6.71 13.33
N SER A 115 10.11 7.83 14.02
CA SER A 115 11.20 8.76 14.25
C SER A 115 11.54 8.67 15.73
N GLU A 116 12.39 7.70 16.10
CA GLU A 116 13.31 7.72 17.25
C GLU A 116 13.91 6.32 17.47
N ALA A 117 15.17 6.16 17.04
CA ALA A 117 16.26 5.46 17.73
C ALA A 117 17.45 5.25 16.77
N GLY A 118 18.43 6.16 16.85
CA GLY A 118 19.86 5.89 16.65
C GLY A 118 20.36 5.50 15.25
N GLN A 119 20.98 6.46 14.55
CA GLN A 119 22.34 6.27 14.02
C GLN A 119 22.93 7.63 13.62
N SER A 120 23.70 8.20 14.54
CA SER A 120 24.77 9.13 14.21
C SER A 120 25.82 8.34 13.43
N THR A 121 25.86 8.49 12.12
CA THR A 121 27.04 8.12 11.32
C THR A 121 27.70 9.41 10.84
N SER A 122 28.68 9.85 11.62
CA SER A 122 29.73 10.73 11.15
C SER A 122 30.41 10.11 9.92
N PHE A 123 30.44 10.82 8.80
CA PHE A 123 31.27 10.49 7.66
C PHE A 123 32.71 10.94 7.96
N PRO A 124 33.74 10.07 7.83
CA PRO A 124 35.12 10.54 7.77
C PRO A 124 35.38 11.15 6.38
N THR A 125 35.97 12.35 6.39
CA THR A 125 36.70 12.96 5.27
C THR A 125 37.93 12.17 4.88
#